data_AF-A0A0U1NPJ2-F1
#
_entry.id   AF-A0A0U1NPJ2-F1
#
_cell.length_a   1.000
_cell.length_b   1.000
_cell.length_c   1.000
_cell.angle_alpha   90.00
_cell.angle_beta   90.00
_cell.angle_gamma   90.00
#
_symmetry.space_group_name_H-M   'P 1'
#
loop_
_entity.id
_entity.type
_entity.pdbx_description
1 polymer ?
#
loop_
_entity_poly.entity_id
_entity_poly.type
_entity_poly.pdbx_seq_one_letter_code
_entity_poly.pdbx_strand_id
1 'polypeptide(L)'
;MRARTTEEDGRIALIQSDIWIGFPRAEQVLDRLQGMIEAPRQTRMPGLLVHGASGIGKTMIARNLSRRYAPEYDPASGITRTPLLLLQAPPAPDERRFYLHILASVGAPATALSARAQNCLTSALMGPNSGIC
;
A
#
# COMPACT_ATOMS: atom_id res chain seq x y z
N MET A 1 -5.47 37.80 -22.33
CA MET A 1 -6.16 36.81 -23.20
C MET A 1 -5.09 35.94 -23.83
N ARG A 2 -4.74 34.77 -23.29
CA ARG A 2 -5.46 33.50 -23.44
C ARG A 2 -5.07 32.55 -22.29
N ALA A 3 -6.07 32.08 -21.54
CA ALA A 3 -6.00 30.89 -20.72
C ALA A 3 -6.28 29.67 -21.62
N ARG A 4 -5.43 28.64 -21.61
CA ARG A 4 -5.78 27.29 -22.12
C ARG A 4 -4.83 26.11 -21.79
N THR A 5 -3.79 26.23 -20.97
CA THR A 5 -2.79 25.15 -20.83
C THR A 5 -3.02 24.13 -19.70
N THR A 6 -4.06 24.27 -18.87
CA THR A 6 -4.23 23.40 -17.69
C THR A 6 -4.71 21.98 -18.01
N GLU A 7 -5.34 21.76 -19.18
CA GLU A 7 -5.87 20.45 -19.57
C GLU A 7 -4.84 19.54 -20.26
N GLU A 8 -3.93 20.10 -21.05
CA GLU A 8 -2.91 19.33 -21.78
C GLU A 8 -1.85 18.78 -20.83
N ASP A 9 -1.35 19.62 -19.92
CA ASP A 9 -0.39 19.22 -18.90
C ASP A 9 -1.00 18.19 -17.93
N GLY A 10 -2.28 18.33 -17.59
CA GLY A 10 -3.00 17.37 -16.75
C GLY A 10 -3.18 15.99 -17.41
N ARG A 11 -3.42 15.96 -18.73
CA ARG A 11 -3.51 14.69 -19.49
C ARG A 11 -2.17 13.98 -19.60
N ILE A 12 -1.09 14.72 -19.84
CA ILE A 12 0.26 14.15 -19.90
C ILE A 12 0.65 13.57 -18.54
N ALA A 13 0.39 14.30 -17.46
CA ALA A 13 0.65 13.82 -16.10
C ALA A 13 -0.16 12.56 -15.77
N LEU A 14 -1.41 12.46 -16.23
CA LEU A 14 -2.23 11.27 -16.05
C LEU A 14 -1.65 10.05 -16.79
N ILE A 15 -1.21 10.22 -18.04
CA ILE A 15 -0.58 9.14 -18.83
C ILE A 15 0.72 8.66 -18.18
N GLN A 16 1.49 9.57 -17.60
CA GLN A 16 2.73 9.27 -16.90
C GLN A 16 2.53 8.68 -15.50
N SER A 17 1.29 8.68 -14.99
CA SER A 17 0.98 8.12 -13.68
C SER A 17 0.81 6.60 -13.73
N ASP A 18 0.96 5.96 -12.56
CA ASP A 18 0.67 4.54 -12.40
C ASP A 18 -0.84 4.27 -12.54
N ILE A 19 -1.28 3.90 -13.74
CA ILE A 19 -2.68 3.59 -14.06
C ILE A 19 -2.91 2.09 -13.94
N TRP A 20 -3.88 1.65 -13.13
CA TRP A 20 -4.30 0.24 -13.05
C TRP A 20 -4.71 -0.31 -14.42
N ILE A 21 -4.14 -1.46 -14.81
CA ILE A 21 -4.54 -2.21 -16.00
C ILE A 21 -5.01 -3.59 -15.54
N GLY A 22 -6.31 -3.85 -15.69
CA GLY A 22 -6.90 -5.14 -15.37
C GLY A 22 -6.50 -6.20 -16.40
N PHE A 23 -6.09 -7.38 -15.92
CA PHE A 23 -5.82 -8.55 -16.76
C PHE A 23 -6.33 -9.81 -16.04
N PRO A 24 -6.67 -10.89 -16.77
CA PRO A 24 -7.43 -12.01 -16.20
C PRO A 24 -6.80 -12.63 -14.93
N ARG A 25 -5.46 -12.73 -14.89
CA ARG A 25 -4.74 -13.26 -13.71
C ARG A 25 -4.75 -12.30 -12.52
N ALA A 26 -4.73 -10.99 -12.76
CA ALA A 26 -4.82 -9.99 -11.70
C ALA A 26 -6.20 -10.01 -11.05
N GLU A 27 -7.27 -10.10 -11.86
CA GLU A 27 -8.64 -10.17 -11.36
C GLU A 27 -8.85 -11.41 -10.47
N GLN A 28 -8.35 -12.58 -10.88
CA GLN A 28 -8.41 -13.79 -10.04
C GLN A 28 -7.76 -13.61 -8.66
N VAL A 29 -6.63 -12.90 -8.60
CA VAL A 29 -5.94 -12.61 -7.33
C VAL A 29 -6.76 -11.62 -6.49
N LEU A 30 -7.32 -10.58 -7.12
CA LEU A 30 -8.16 -9.59 -6.45
C LEU A 30 -9.44 -10.20 -5.91
N ASP A 31 -10.12 -11.06 -6.68
CA ASP A 31 -11.32 -11.77 -6.26
C ASP A 31 -11.03 -12.65 -5.04
N ARG A 32 -9.88 -13.35 -5.04
CA ARG A 32 -9.48 -14.18 -3.91
C ARG A 32 -9.18 -13.36 -2.67
N LEU A 33 -8.50 -12.21 -2.82
CA LEU A 33 -8.21 -11.28 -1.73
C LEU A 33 -9.50 -10.66 -1.17
N GLN A 34 -10.40 -10.22 -2.04
CA GLN A 34 -11.70 -9.67 -1.65
C GLN A 34 -12.53 -10.69 -0.87
N GLY A 35 -12.60 -11.93 -1.35
CA GLY A 35 -13.29 -13.01 -0.63
C GLY A 35 -12.71 -13.29 0.76
N MET A 36 -11.40 -13.09 0.98
CA MET A 36 -10.79 -13.23 2.31
C MET A 36 -11.07 -12.04 3.23
N ILE A 37 -11.27 -10.84 2.68
CA ILE A 37 -11.62 -9.63 3.43
C ILE A 37 -13.08 -9.69 3.90
N GLU A 38 -13.98 -10.17 3.03
CA GLU A 38 -15.42 -10.29 3.31
C GLU A 38 -15.76 -11.53 4.15
N ALA A 39 -14.90 -12.55 4.16
CA ALA A 39 -15.13 -13.76 4.93
C ALA A 39 -15.19 -13.48 6.45
N PRO A 40 -16.05 -14.21 7.20
CA PRO A 40 -16.05 -14.11 8.65
C PRO A 40 -14.72 -14.57 9.23
N ARG A 41 -14.36 -14.05 10.40
CA ARG A 41 -13.14 -14.46 11.11
C ARG A 41 -13.21 -15.95 11.47
N GLN A 42 -12.16 -16.67 11.10
CA GLN A 42 -12.02 -18.10 11.38
C GLN A 42 -10.86 -18.34 12.36
N THR A 43 -10.86 -19.48 13.04
CA THR A 43 -9.78 -19.90 13.96
C THR A 43 -8.41 -19.93 13.27
N ARG A 44 -8.37 -20.23 11.97
CA ARG A 44 -7.17 -20.16 11.15
C ARG A 44 -7.49 -19.43 9.84
N MET A 45 -7.20 -18.15 9.80
CA MET A 45 -7.40 -17.36 8.59
C MET A 45 -6.53 -17.90 7.43
N PRO A 46 -7.08 -18.03 6.21
CA PRO A 46 -6.30 -18.40 5.04
C PRO A 46 -5.32 -17.29 4.64
N GLY A 47 -4.16 -17.69 4.12
CA GLY A 47 -3.19 -16.77 3.51
C GLY A 47 -3.08 -17.01 2.00
N LEU A 48 -2.69 -15.98 1.25
CA LEU A 48 -2.45 -16.05 -0.19
C LEU A 48 -1.00 -15.64 -0.50
N LEU A 49 -0.28 -16.49 -1.24
CA LEU A 49 1.04 -16.19 -1.78
C LEU A 49 0.94 -15.97 -3.29
N VAL A 50 1.35 -14.79 -3.75
CA VAL A 50 1.36 -14.44 -5.17
C VAL A 50 2.81 -14.39 -5.66
N HIS A 51 3.22 -15.36 -6.48
CA HIS A 51 4.59 -15.49 -6.99
C HIS A 51 4.64 -15.45 -8.53
N GLY A 52 5.84 -15.34 -9.11
CA GLY A 52 6.07 -15.18 -10.56
C GLY A 52 7.17 -14.16 -10.87
N ALA A 53 7.48 -13.95 -12.15
CA ALA A 53 8.58 -13.06 -12.56
C ALA A 53 8.38 -11.60 -12.14
N SER A 54 9.49 -10.86 -12.06
CA SER A 54 9.48 -9.41 -11.91
C SER A 54 8.79 -8.75 -13.10
N GLY A 55 8.16 -7.59 -12.88
CA GLY A 55 7.47 -6.84 -13.94
C GLY A 55 6.07 -7.34 -14.33
N ILE A 56 5.57 -8.45 -13.75
CA ILE A 56 4.20 -8.97 -14.04
C ILE A 56 3.09 -8.10 -13.41
N GLY A 57 3.43 -7.14 -12.55
CA GLY A 57 2.43 -6.26 -11.90
C GLY A 57 1.99 -6.71 -10.50
N LYS A 58 2.79 -7.51 -9.78
CA LYS A 58 2.50 -7.90 -8.38
C LYS A 58 2.30 -6.67 -7.48
N THR A 59 3.22 -5.72 -7.59
CA THR A 59 3.17 -4.45 -6.87
C THR A 59 1.94 -3.64 -7.25
N MET A 60 1.54 -3.72 -8.52
CA MET A 60 0.37 -3.03 -9.06
C MET A 60 -0.94 -3.58 -8.49
N ILE A 61 -1.06 -4.91 -8.37
CA ILE A 61 -2.19 -5.58 -7.71
C ILE A 61 -2.29 -5.11 -6.25
N ALA A 62 -1.17 -5.14 -5.52
CA ALA A 62 -1.14 -4.72 -4.12
C ALA A 62 -1.49 -3.23 -3.92
N ARG A 63 -0.97 -2.35 -4.80
CA ARG A 63 -1.29 -0.92 -4.80
C ARG A 63 -2.76 -0.66 -5.13
N ASN A 64 -3.31 -1.36 -6.12
CA ASN A 64 -4.72 -1.23 -6.50
C ASN A 64 -5.63 -1.61 -5.32
N LEU A 65 -5.32 -2.72 -4.65
CA LEU A 65 -6.06 -3.16 -3.47
C LEU A 65 -5.98 -2.12 -2.33
N SER A 66 -4.80 -1.55 -2.08
CA SER A 66 -4.62 -0.48 -1.08
C SER A 66 -5.40 0.79 -1.41
N ARG A 67 -5.55 1.15 -2.69
CA ARG A 67 -6.38 2.30 -3.10
C ARG A 67 -7.87 2.01 -2.90
N ARG A 68 -8.31 0.78 -3.17
CA ARG A 68 -9.70 0.35 -3.01
C ARG A 68 -10.14 0.29 -1.55
N TYR A 69 -9.22 -0.05 -0.65
CA TYR A 69 -9.44 -0.16 0.79
C TYR A 69 -8.67 0.93 1.55
N ALA A 70 -8.81 2.19 1.10
CA ALA A 70 -8.17 3.33 1.73
C ALA A 70 -8.69 3.53 3.17
N PRO A 71 -7.86 4.05 4.09
CA PRO A 71 -8.31 4.37 5.44
C PRO A 71 -9.43 5.42 5.42
N GLU A 72 -10.47 5.19 6.20
CA GLU A 72 -11.60 6.12 6.35
C GLU A 72 -11.61 6.69 7.76
N TYR A 73 -11.63 8.02 7.86
CA TYR A 73 -11.74 8.73 9.13
C TYR A 73 -13.22 9.00 9.44
N ASP A 74 -13.70 8.52 10.58
CA ASP A 74 -15.04 8.83 11.07
C ASP A 74 -14.98 10.01 12.05
N PRO A 75 -15.46 11.20 11.66
CA PRO A 75 -15.43 12.39 12.52
C PRO A 75 -16.35 12.28 13.73
N ALA A 76 -17.37 11.41 13.71
CA ALA A 76 -18.29 11.25 14.83
C ALA A 76 -17.68 10.42 15.96
N SER A 77 -16.96 9.34 15.62
CA SER A 77 -16.26 8.51 16.61
C SER A 77 -14.82 8.96 16.90
N GLY A 78 -14.23 9.79 16.03
CA GLY A 78 -12.82 10.18 16.10
C GLY A 78 -11.86 9.03 15.78
N ILE A 79 -12.35 7.94 15.17
CA ILE A 79 -11.59 6.73 14.90
C ILE A 79 -11.28 6.63 13.40
N THR A 80 -10.00 6.42 13.06
CA THR A 80 -9.59 6.03 11.71
C THR A 80 -9.74 4.52 11.55
N ARG A 81 -10.55 4.10 10.57
CA ARG A 81 -10.69 2.69 10.20
C ARG A 81 -9.73 2.38 9.06
N THR A 82 -8.76 1.51 9.34
CA THR A 82 -7.77 1.04 8.36
C THR A 82 -8.00 -0.44 8.08
N PRO A 83 -8.78 -0.80 7.04
CA PRO A 83 -9.12 -2.20 6.75
C PRO A 83 -7.94 -3.00 6.19
N LEU A 84 -6.96 -2.35 5.56
CA LEU A 84 -5.84 -2.98 4.91
C LEU A 84 -4.53 -2.24 5.19
N LEU A 85 -3.48 -3.01 5.49
CA LEU A 85 -2.11 -2.52 5.63
C LEU A 85 -1.24 -3.09 4.51
N LEU A 86 -0.63 -2.20 3.73
CA LEU A 86 0.35 -2.58 2.71
C LEU A 86 1.76 -2.36 3.25
N LEU A 87 2.55 -3.43 3.33
CA LEU A 87 3.89 -3.40 3.89
C LEU A 87 4.90 -3.93 2.87
N GLN A 88 6.06 -3.27 2.81
CA GLN A 88 7.22 -3.77 2.07
C GLN A 88 8.15 -4.51 3.04
N ALA A 89 8.59 -5.70 2.63
CA ALA A 89 9.59 -6.44 3.38
C ALA A 89 10.91 -5.67 3.40
N PRO A 90 11.61 -5.57 4.54
CA PRO A 90 12.92 -4.94 4.59
C PRO A 90 13.93 -5.75 3.76
N PRO A 91 14.93 -5.10 3.14
CA PRO A 91 15.93 -5.77 2.29
C PRO A 91 16.82 -6.76 3.07
N ALA A 92 16.95 -6.57 4.38
CA ALA A 92 17.60 -7.51 5.29
C ALA A 92 16.54 -8.17 6.18
N PRO A 93 16.65 -9.47 6.49
CA PRO A 93 15.74 -10.17 7.38
C PRO A 93 15.95 -9.69 8.82
N ASP A 94 15.25 -8.63 9.20
CA ASP A 94 15.26 -8.04 10.53
C ASP A 94 13.83 -7.97 11.06
N GLU A 95 13.50 -8.89 11.94
CA GLU A 95 12.18 -9.02 12.57
C GLU A 95 11.78 -7.73 13.31
N ARG A 96 12.72 -7.09 14.01
CA ARG A 96 12.45 -5.87 14.77
C ARG A 96 12.05 -4.74 13.84
N ARG A 97 12.76 -4.57 12.72
CA ARG A 97 12.41 -3.54 11.71
C ARG A 97 11.04 -3.81 11.09
N PHE A 98 10.72 -5.07 10.81
CA PHE A 98 9.42 -5.45 10.27
C PHE A 98 8.27 -5.10 11.23
N TYR A 99 8.39 -5.43 12.53
CA TYR A 99 7.37 -5.04 13.51
C TYR A 99 7.25 -3.53 13.69
N LEU A 100 8.37 -2.80 13.68
CA LEU A 100 8.35 -1.34 13.76
C LEU A 100 7.66 -0.73 12.53
N HIS A 101 7.83 -1.31 11.34
CA HIS A 101 7.08 -0.92 10.14
C HIS A 101 5.58 -1.15 10.30
N ILE A 102 5.16 -2.29 10.86
CA ILE A 102 3.75 -2.55 11.16
C ILE A 102 3.20 -1.48 12.12
N LEU A 103 3.87 -1.24 13.25
CA LEU A 103 3.43 -0.28 14.25
C LEU A 103 3.33 1.15 13.69
N ALA A 104 4.32 1.56 12.90
CA ALA A 104 4.30 2.84 12.22
C ALA A 104 3.14 2.95 11.23
N SER A 105 2.86 1.90 10.46
CA SER A 105 1.76 1.88 9.49
C SER A 105 0.36 1.97 10.11
N VAL A 106 0.20 1.49 11.36
CA VAL A 106 -1.05 1.56 12.11
C VAL A 106 -1.24 2.92 12.80
N GLY A 107 -0.20 3.78 12.83
CA GLY A 107 -0.23 5.06 13.53
C GLY A 107 0.01 4.93 15.03
N ALA A 108 0.72 3.89 15.49
CA ALA A 108 1.06 3.73 16.90
C ALA A 108 1.96 4.88 17.40
N PRO A 109 1.79 5.33 18.66
CA PRO A 109 2.54 6.46 19.19
C PRO A 109 4.05 6.21 19.20
N ALA A 110 4.82 7.24 18.85
CA ALA A 110 6.27 7.17 18.66
C ALA A 110 7.06 6.74 19.91
N THR A 111 6.46 6.77 21.11
CA THR A 111 7.07 6.23 22.33
C THR A 111 7.28 4.72 22.28
N ALA A 112 6.51 3.99 21.47
CA ALA A 112 6.76 2.57 21.17
C ALA A 112 7.87 2.36 20.11
N LEU A 113 8.23 3.41 19.36
CA LEU A 113 9.25 3.40 18.32
C LEU A 113 10.54 3.97 18.92
N SER A 114 11.45 3.11 19.40
CA SER A 114 12.74 3.56 19.95
C SER A 114 13.43 4.58 19.02
N ALA A 115 14.08 5.61 19.58
CA ALA A 115 14.69 6.75 18.86
C ALA A 115 15.63 6.39 17.68
N ARG A 116 16.18 5.16 17.61
CA ARG A 116 16.99 4.68 16.47
C ARG A 116 16.18 4.30 15.23
N ALA A 117 14.89 3.99 15.37
CA ALA A 117 14.01 3.63 14.26
C ALA A 117 13.50 4.86 13.49
N GLN A 118 13.39 6.00 14.19
CA GLN A 118 12.90 7.26 13.63
C GLN A 118 13.75 7.70 12.43
N ASN A 119 15.08 7.55 12.49
CA ASN A 119 16.00 8.01 11.44
C ASN A 119 15.92 7.21 10.14
N CYS A 120 15.40 5.98 10.12
CA CYS A 120 15.18 5.20 8.89
C CYS A 120 13.78 5.39 8.29
N LEU A 121 12.81 5.86 9.07
CA LEU A 121 11.45 6.10 8.57
C LEU A 121 11.35 7.44 7.84
N THR A 122 12.14 8.45 8.24
CA THR A 122 12.17 9.75 7.55
C THR A 122 12.71 9.66 6.11
N SER A 123 13.55 8.66 5.80
CA SER A 123 14.02 8.41 4.43
C SER A 123 13.02 7.61 3.58
N ALA A 124 12.01 6.98 4.17
CA ALA A 124 10.96 6.24 3.45
C ALA A 124 9.70 7.09 3.18
N LEU A 125 9.50 8.18 3.95
CA LEU A 125 8.35 9.08 3.81
C LEU A 125 8.59 10.30 2.89
N MET A 126 9.79 10.43 2.31
CA MET A 126 10.10 11.44 1.28
C MET A 126 10.54 10.77 -0.03
N GLY A 127 9.64 10.72 -1.01
CA GLY A 127 9.99 10.59 -2.43
C GLY A 127 9.61 9.26 -3.11
N PRO A 128 8.77 9.30 -4.17
CA PRO A 128 8.44 8.15 -5.00
C PRO A 128 9.51 7.96 -6.08
N ASN A 129 10.75 7.59 -5.72
CA ASN A 129 11.73 7.16 -6.72
C ASN A 129 12.90 6.42 -6.08
N SER A 130 12.73 5.14 -5.80
CA SER A 130 13.86 4.24 -5.55
C SER A 130 13.57 2.90 -6.21
N GLY A 131 14.53 2.49 -7.03
CA GLY A 131 14.41 1.43 -8.01
C GLY A 131 14.00 0.10 -7.40
N ILE A 132 13.10 -0.54 -8.12
CA ILE A 132 12.78 -1.96 -7.98
C ILE A 132 14.02 -2.72 -8.48
N CYS A 133 14.79 -3.28 -7.55
CA CYS A 133 15.64 -4.44 -7.80
C CYS A 133 15.01 -5.62 -7.05
#